data_AF-A0A392S738-F1
#
_entry.id   AF-A0A392S738-F1
#
_cell.length_a   1.000
_cell.length_b   1.000
_cell.length_c   1.000
_cell.angle_alpha   90.00
_cell.angle_beta   90.00
_cell.angle_gamma   90.00
#
_symmetry.space_group_name_H-M   'P 1'
#
loop_
_entity.id
_entity.type
_entity.pdbx_description
1 polymer ?
#
loop_
_entity_poly.entity_id
_entity_poly.type
_entity_poly.pdbx_seq_one_letter_code
_entity_poly.pdbx_strand_id
1 'polypeptide(L)'
;MKLQLLVLVLVFLMASATSMEDNICGGWGPIKDINDPEVIEIANYAVTEFNKQTGATLKFKKVIKGESQTVAGTNYRLIISTSNSIPNVYDAVVYDCPWE
;
A
#
# COMPACT_ATOMS: atom_id res chain seq x y z
N MET A 1 13.18 -11.07 3.83
CA MET A 1 11.81 -10.77 3.39
C MET A 1 11.88 -10.51 1.90
N LYS A 2 11.15 -11.29 1.10
CA LYS A 2 11.15 -11.19 -0.36
C LYS A 2 9.74 -10.82 -0.80
N LEU A 3 9.47 -9.53 -0.88
CA LEU A 3 8.17 -9.02 -1.28
C LEU A 3 7.95 -9.22 -2.78
N GLN A 4 6.74 -9.57 -3.20
CA GLN A 4 6.38 -9.67 -4.62
C GLN A 4 5.51 -8.47 -5.02
N LEU A 5 5.94 -7.72 -6.04
CA LEU A 5 5.22 -6.53 -6.50
C LEU A 5 3.99 -6.92 -7.31
N LEU A 6 2.83 -6.35 -6.99
CA LEU A 6 1.61 -6.50 -7.79
C LEU A 6 1.02 -5.12 -8.13
N VAL A 7 1.32 -4.67 -9.35
CA VAL A 7 0.67 -3.59 -10.14
C VAL A 7 0.29 -2.30 -9.40
N LEU A 8 0.98 -1.19 -9.69
CA LEU A 8 0.52 0.16 -9.37
C LEU A 8 -0.57 0.58 -10.38
N VAL A 9 -1.84 0.50 -10.00
CA VAL A 9 -2.96 0.90 -10.87
C VAL A 9 -3.32 2.36 -10.61
N LEU A 10 -3.24 3.20 -11.64
CA LEU A 10 -3.66 4.61 -11.63
C LEU A 10 -5.19 4.68 -11.71
N VAL A 11 -5.88 4.80 -10.57
CA VAL A 11 -7.35 4.92 -10.53
C VAL A 11 -7.76 6.27 -9.94
N PHE A 12 -8.23 7.17 -10.79
CA PHE A 12 -8.82 8.45 -10.38
C PHE A 12 -10.29 8.20 -9.98
N LEU A 13 -10.56 7.72 -8.77
CA LEU A 13 -11.94 7.51 -8.30
C LEU A 13 -12.36 8.47 -7.18
N MET A 14 -13.41 9.24 -7.51
CA MET A 14 -14.14 10.15 -6.62
C MET A 14 -14.80 9.42 -5.44
N ALA A 15 -14.93 10.18 -4.34
CA ALA A 15 -15.40 9.80 -3.01
C ALA A 15 -16.67 8.94 -2.95
N SER A 16 -16.78 8.11 -1.90
CA SER A 16 -17.95 8.10 -0.97
C SER A 16 -17.78 7.19 0.26
N ALA A 17 -18.36 7.68 1.35
CA ALA A 17 -18.90 7.05 2.57
C ALA A 17 -18.09 5.99 3.34
N THR A 18 -17.84 6.30 4.62
CA THR A 18 -17.33 5.39 5.65
C THR A 18 -18.34 4.26 5.92
N SER A 19 -18.02 3.02 5.57
CA SER A 19 -18.78 1.83 5.96
C SER A 19 -18.14 1.15 7.17
N MET A 20 -19.00 0.65 8.06
CA MET A 20 -18.73 0.08 9.37
C MET A 20 -17.67 -1.04 9.35
N GLU A 21 -16.74 -1.02 10.31
CA GLU A 21 -15.70 -2.03 10.54
C GLU A 21 -16.26 -3.26 11.26
N ASP A 22 -17.01 -4.10 10.55
CA ASP A 22 -17.13 -5.50 10.93
C ASP A 22 -15.94 -6.25 10.32
N ASN A 23 -15.06 -6.75 11.18
CA ASN A 23 -13.90 -7.55 10.80
C ASN A 23 -14.37 -8.90 10.24
N ILE A 24 -14.68 -8.95 8.95
CA ILE A 24 -14.97 -10.20 8.24
C ILE A 24 -13.64 -10.97 8.15
N CYS A 25 -13.58 -12.16 8.76
CA CYS A 25 -12.42 -13.04 8.66
C CYS A 25 -12.11 -13.32 7.18
N GLY A 26 -10.89 -12.97 6.73
CA GLY A 26 -10.44 -13.12 5.33
C GLY A 26 -10.87 -12.01 4.37
N GLY A 27 -11.64 -11.01 4.81
CA GLY A 27 -11.97 -9.82 4.02
C GLY A 27 -10.87 -8.74 4.10
N TRP A 28 -11.00 -7.70 3.27
CA TRP A 28 -10.23 -6.48 3.46
C TRP A 28 -10.71 -5.78 4.74
N GLY A 29 -9.79 -5.46 5.63
CA GLY A 29 -10.04 -4.65 6.81
C GLY A 29 -9.13 -3.42 6.82
N PRO A 30 -9.56 -2.28 7.37
CA PRO A 30 -8.71 -1.09 7.44
C PRO A 30 -7.55 -1.31 8.41
N ILE A 31 -6.42 -0.69 8.08
CA ILE A 31 -5.23 -0.66 8.93
C ILE A 31 -5.42 0.43 9.98
N LYS A 32 -5.49 0.02 11.25
CA LYS A 32 -5.72 0.94 12.38
C LYS A 32 -4.54 1.86 12.66
N ASP A 33 -3.33 1.28 12.69
CA ASP A 33 -2.10 2.06 12.83
C ASP A 33 -1.33 2.08 11.50
N ILE A 34 -1.53 3.15 10.75
CA ILE A 34 -0.82 3.37 9.48
C ILE A 34 0.67 3.73 9.67
N ASN A 35 1.11 3.97 10.91
CA ASN A 35 2.51 4.21 11.25
C ASN A 35 3.19 2.96 11.82
N ASP A 36 2.50 1.81 11.82
CA ASP A 36 3.11 0.54 12.17
C ASP A 36 4.38 0.32 11.32
N PRO A 37 5.52 -0.05 11.93
CA PRO A 37 6.78 -0.25 11.21
C PRO A 37 6.67 -1.16 9.99
N GLU A 38 5.85 -2.22 10.06
CA GLU A 38 5.62 -3.14 8.96
C GLU A 38 4.91 -2.43 7.81
N VAL A 39 3.85 -1.68 8.09
CA VAL A 39 3.10 -0.90 7.09
C VAL A 39 3.99 0.14 6.41
N ILE A 40 4.88 0.78 7.17
CA ILE A 40 5.87 1.71 6.64
C ILE A 40 6.91 1.00 5.76
N GLU A 41 7.35 -0.20 6.14
CA GLU A 41 8.24 -1.03 5.32
C GLU A 41 7.59 -1.41 3.99
N ILE A 42 6.33 -1.87 4.01
CA ILE A 42 5.54 -2.18 2.81
C ILE A 42 5.44 -0.96 1.88
N ALA A 43 5.16 0.23 2.44
CA ALA A 43 5.05 1.45 1.66
C ALA A 43 6.38 1.88 1.02
N ASN A 44 7.49 1.76 1.76
CA ASN A 44 8.83 2.05 1.24
C ASN A 44 9.23 1.06 0.14
N TYR A 45 8.90 -0.23 0.33
CA TYR A 45 9.12 -1.25 -0.68
C TYR A 45 8.38 -0.91 -1.98
N ALA A 46 7.10 -0.54 -1.89
CA ALA A 46 6.30 -0.17 -3.06
C ALA A 46 6.94 0.97 -3.87
N VAL A 47 7.38 2.03 -3.20
CA VAL A 47 8.04 3.18 -3.86
C VAL A 47 9.38 2.77 -4.47
N THR A 48 10.17 1.99 -3.73
CA THR A 48 11.51 1.57 -4.17
C THR A 48 11.43 0.69 -5.41
N GLU A 49 10.55 -0.30 -5.40
CA GLU A 49 10.39 -1.21 -6.53
C GLU A 49 9.76 -0.50 -7.74
N PHE A 50 8.81 0.43 -7.51
CA PHE A 50 8.28 1.27 -8.58
C PHE A 50 9.37 2.11 -9.26
N ASN A 51 10.23 2.77 -8.48
CA ASN A 51 11.35 3.54 -9.02
C ASN A 51 12.32 2.65 -9.81
N LYS A 52 12.63 1.46 -9.30
CA LYS A 52 13.51 0.49 -9.97
C LYS A 52 12.94 0.04 -11.32
N GLN A 53 11.64 -0.17 -11.43
CA GLN A 53 11.00 -0.65 -12.66
C GLN A 53 10.77 0.45 -13.70
N THR A 54 10.52 1.67 -13.25
CA THR A 54 10.13 2.78 -14.14
C THR A 54 11.26 3.78 -14.42
N GLY A 55 12.35 3.75 -13.63
CA GLY A 55 13.37 4.79 -13.63
C GLY A 55 12.92 6.09 -12.93
N ALA A 56 11.76 6.09 -12.27
CA ALA A 56 11.31 7.22 -11.48
C ALA A 56 12.21 7.46 -10.25
N THR A 57 12.09 8.65 -9.65
CA THR A 57 12.86 9.06 -8.48
C THR A 57 11.95 9.54 -7.34
N LEU A 58 10.80 8.87 -7.18
CA LEU A 58 9.83 9.17 -6.13
C LEU A 58 10.47 8.94 -4.75
N LYS A 59 10.20 9.84 -3.80
CA LYS A 59 10.61 9.63 -2.41
C LYS A 59 9.38 9.44 -1.55
N PHE A 60 9.28 8.28 -0.87
CA PHE A 60 8.20 8.01 0.08
C PHE A 60 8.15 9.11 1.15
N LYS A 61 6.94 9.57 1.50
CA LYS A 61 6.72 10.59 2.53
C LYS A 61 5.92 10.05 3.71
N LYS A 62 4.74 9.50 3.44
CA LYS A 62 3.87 8.87 4.47
C LYS A 62 2.77 8.04 3.84
N VAL A 63 2.22 7.11 4.62
CA VAL A 63 0.93 6.48 4.36
C VAL A 63 -0.19 7.45 4.75
N ILE A 64 -1.26 7.50 3.96
CA ILE A 64 -2.45 8.33 4.20
C ILE A 64 -3.57 7.47 4.79
N LYS A 65 -3.79 6.29 4.21
CA LYS A 65 -4.73 5.27 4.67
C LYS A 65 -4.33 3.93 4.07
N GLY A 66 -4.82 2.84 4.63
CA GLY A 66 -4.63 1.54 4.03
C GLY A 66 -5.61 0.50 4.55
N GLU A 67 -5.68 -0.58 3.81
CA GLU A 67 -6.43 -1.79 4.15
C GLU A 67 -5.49 -2.98 4.00
N SER A 68 -5.69 -4.01 4.81
CA SER A 68 -4.98 -5.28 4.71
C SER A 68 -5.97 -6.45 4.61
N GLN A 69 -5.49 -7.55 4.05
CA GLN A 69 -6.24 -8.79 3.94
C GLN A 69 -5.31 -9.96 4.19
N THR A 70 -5.65 -10.81 5.16
CA THR A 70 -4.93 -12.08 5.39
C THR A 70 -5.36 -13.12 4.35
N VAL A 71 -4.37 -13.74 3.71
CA VAL A 71 -4.49 -14.87 2.77
C VAL A 71 -3.43 -15.93 3.13
N ALA A 72 -2.80 -16.60 2.15
CA ALA A 72 -1.54 -17.33 2.37
C ALA A 72 -0.33 -16.39 2.50
N GLY A 73 -0.47 -15.33 3.32
CA GLY A 73 0.38 -14.14 3.37
C GLY A 73 -0.51 -12.94 3.74
N THR A 74 -0.05 -11.73 3.48
CA THR A 74 -0.84 -10.50 3.71
C THR A 74 -0.82 -9.63 2.46
N ASN A 75 -2.00 -9.29 1.95
CA ASN A 75 -2.13 -8.23 0.96
C ASN A 75 -2.29 -6.87 1.66
N TYR A 76 -1.64 -5.84 1.13
CA TYR A 76 -1.78 -4.46 1.55
C TYR A 76 -2.27 -3.61 0.37
N ARG A 77 -3.25 -2.74 0.64
CA ARG A 77 -3.68 -1.65 -0.24
C ARG A 77 -3.44 -0.35 0.49
N LEU A 78 -2.46 0.42 0.04
CA LEU A 78 -2.04 1.65 0.70
C LEU A 78 -2.28 2.84 -0.23
N ILE A 79 -2.80 3.93 0.33
CA ILE A 79 -2.68 5.25 -0.29
C ILE A 79 -1.48 5.92 0.33
N ILE A 80 -0.48 6.22 -0.49
CA ILE A 80 0.78 6.81 -0.05
C ILE A 80 0.98 8.19 -0.67
N SER A 81 1.67 9.06 0.06
CA SER A 81 2.19 10.29 -0.51
C SER A 81 3.69 10.20 -0.74
N THR A 82 4.14 10.79 -1.83
CA THR A 82 5.55 10.90 -2.21
C THR A 82 5.96 12.36 -2.35
N SER A 83 7.25 12.61 -2.52
CA SER A 83 7.81 13.91 -2.85
C SER A 83 8.58 13.86 -4.16
N ASN A 84 8.80 15.04 -4.75
CA ASN A 84 9.50 15.26 -6.03
C ASN A 84 8.74 14.78 -7.28
N SER A 85 7.41 14.65 -7.22
CA SER A 85 6.56 14.49 -8.41
C SER A 85 5.18 15.10 -8.20
N ILE A 86 4.50 15.38 -9.33
CA ILE A 86 3.07 15.68 -9.39
C ILE A 86 2.48 14.69 -10.42
N PRO A 87 1.45 13.89 -10.08
CA PRO A 87 0.78 13.82 -8.77
C PRO A 87 1.71 13.28 -7.68
N ASN A 88 1.41 13.61 -6.41
CA ASN A 88 2.22 13.21 -5.26
C ASN A 88 1.51 12.20 -4.34
N VAL A 89 0.37 11.65 -4.78
CA VAL A 89 -0.42 10.64 -4.07
C VAL A 89 -0.65 9.46 -5.01
N TYR A 90 -0.44 8.25 -4.49
CA TYR A 90 -0.43 7.01 -5.27
C TYR A 90 -1.12 5.89 -4.49
N ASP A 91 -1.82 5.01 -5.21
CA ASP A 91 -2.29 3.74 -4.69
C ASP A 91 -1.20 2.68 -4.89
N ALA A 92 -0.89 1.94 -3.83
CA ALA A 92 0.09 0.86 -3.83
C ALA A 92 -0.59 -0.44 -3.38
N VAL A 93 -0.41 -1.50 -4.16
CA VAL A 93 -0.83 -2.86 -3.80
C VAL A 93 0.41 -3.72 -3.64
N VAL A 94 0.56 -4.35 -2.49
CA VAL A 94 1.73 -5.17 -2.16
C VAL A 94 1.26 -6.47 -1.54
N TYR A 95 1.88 -7.56 -1.96
CA TYR A 95 1.73 -8.85 -1.32
C TYR A 95 3.00 -9.18 -0.53
N ASP A 96 2.83 -9.44 0.76
CA ASP A 96 3.88 -9.91 1.65
C ASP A 96 3.65 -11.36 2.06
N CYS A 97 4.70 -12.17 1.92
CA CYS A 97 4.68 -13.59 2.25
C CYS A 97 6.06 -13.97 2.82
N PRO A 98 6.25 -13.88 4.15
CA PRO A 98 7.59 -13.92 4.74
C PRO A 98 8.28 -15.29 4.68
N TRP A 99 7.55 -16.35 4.34
CA TRP A 99 8.08 -17.71 4.17
C TRP A 99 8.39 -18.08 2.70
N GLU A 100 8.26 -17.15 1.76
CA GLU A 100 8.75 -17.26 0.37
C GLU A 100 10.09 -16.52 0.15
#